data_AF-A0A8J4X5L0-F1
#
_entry.id   AF-A0A8J4X5L0-F1
#
_cell.length_a   1.000
_cell.length_b   1.000
_cell.length_c   1.000
_cell.angle_alpha   90.00
_cell.angle_beta   90.00
_cell.angle_gamma   90.00
#
_symmetry.space_group_name_H-M   'P 1'
#
loop_
_entity.id
_entity.type
_entity.pdbx_description
1 polymer ?
#
loop_
_entity_poly.entity_id
_entity_poly.type
_entity_poly.pdbx_seq_one_letter_code
_entity_poly.pdbx_strand_id
1 'polypeptide(L)'
;PNTSHRSYQLAVVCLLMLVVFLLVAIAMLWVKLTTENDQLKTTYSNLTAEKIQFETSNKKVAEERDAFQRKRDELQRKLSSLGWSFFKSSIYYISKEEKNWNESRQDCQGKGADLVIINSREEQ
;
A
#
# COMPACT_ATOMS: atom_id res chain seq x y z
N PRO A 1 16.74 56.00 58.68
CA PRO A 1 17.42 54.72 58.37
C PRO A 1 16.49 53.49 58.22
N ASN A 2 15.41 53.40 59.01
CA ASN A 2 14.61 52.16 59.13
C ASN A 2 13.54 51.92 58.04
N THR A 3 13.17 52.94 57.26
CA THR A 3 12.16 52.85 56.18
C THR A 3 12.72 52.30 54.87
N SER A 4 13.99 52.62 54.56
CA SER A 4 14.70 52.16 53.35
C SER A 4 15.02 50.65 53.39
N HIS A 5 15.30 50.11 54.58
CA HIS A 5 15.57 48.68 54.76
C HIS A 5 14.33 47.82 54.51
N ARG A 6 13.16 48.28 54.99
CA ARG A 6 11.89 47.55 54.88
C ARG A 6 11.37 47.52 53.44
N SER A 7 11.55 48.60 52.67
CA SER A 7 11.21 48.63 51.24
C SER A 7 12.12 47.74 50.39
N TYR A 8 13.42 47.67 50.71
CA TYR A 8 14.36 46.77 50.05
C TYR A 8 14.01 45.29 50.31
N GLN A 9 13.68 44.93 51.56
CA GLN A 9 13.29 43.55 51.89
C GLN A 9 12.03 43.11 51.14
N LEU A 10 11.02 43.98 51.02
CA LEU A 10 9.81 43.71 50.22
C LEU A 10 10.14 43.49 48.74
N ALA A 11 11.01 44.32 48.16
CA ALA A 11 11.42 44.18 46.77
C ALA A 11 12.16 42.86 46.51
N VAL A 12 13.05 42.45 47.42
CA VAL A 12 13.76 41.17 47.33
C VAL A 12 12.79 39.99 47.41
N VAL A 13 11.84 40.01 48.36
CA VAL A 13 10.82 38.96 48.47
C VAL A 13 9.97 38.87 47.20
N CYS A 14 9.53 40.01 46.65
CA CYS A 14 8.78 40.03 45.40
C CYS A 14 9.59 39.47 44.22
N LEU A 15 10.87 39.83 44.10
CA LEU A 15 11.74 39.30 43.04
C LEU A 15 11.95 37.79 43.18
N LEU A 16 12.18 37.29 44.39
CA LEU A 16 12.32 35.85 44.65
C LEU A 16 11.05 35.09 44.28
N MET A 17 9.88 35.61 44.66
CA MET A 17 8.59 35.02 44.28
C MET A 17 8.42 34.98 42.77
N LEU A 18 8.74 36.08 42.06
CA LEU A 18 8.67 36.13 40.60
C LEU A 18 9.61 35.12 39.94
N VAL A 19 10.84 34.99 40.42
CA VAL A 19 11.80 34.00 39.92
C VAL A 19 11.26 32.58 40.11
N VAL A 20 10.71 32.26 41.27
CA VAL A 20 10.10 30.94 41.53
C VAL A 20 8.95 30.67 40.57
N PHE A 21 8.04 31.64 40.35
CA PHE A 21 6.96 31.49 39.39
C PHE A 21 7.47 31.26 37.96
N LEU A 22 8.49 32.00 37.53
CA LEU A 22 9.11 31.82 36.21
C LEU A 22 9.75 30.44 36.06
N LEU A 23 10.46 29.95 37.09
CA LEU A 23 11.07 28.62 37.07
C LEU A 23 10.01 27.51 36.94
N VAL A 24 8.89 27.62 37.66
CA VAL A 24 7.79 26.67 37.56
C VAL A 24 7.16 26.69 36.17
N ALA A 25 6.94 27.87 35.59
CA ALA A 25 6.42 27.99 34.22
C ALA A 25 7.36 27.35 33.18
N ILE A 26 8.68 27.58 33.31
CA ILE A 26 9.69 26.97 32.45
C ILE A 26 9.68 25.44 32.60
N ALA A 27 9.61 24.92 33.83
CA ALA A 27 9.56 23.49 34.08
C ALA A 27 8.31 22.84 33.45
N MET A 28 7.13 23.47 33.59
CA MET A 28 5.90 22.98 32.96
C MET A 28 5.98 22.99 31.43
N LEU A 29 6.51 24.08 30.84
CA LEU A 29 6.73 24.17 29.39
C LEU A 29 7.71 23.10 28.91
N TRP A 30 8.79 22.87 29.65
CA TRP A 30 9.78 21.85 29.32
C TRP A 30 9.16 20.44 29.34
N VAL A 31 8.41 20.10 30.39
CA VAL A 31 7.71 18.80 30.48
C VAL A 31 6.75 18.62 29.29
N LYS A 32 5.93 19.64 28.99
CA LYS A 32 5.01 19.58 27.85
C LYS A 32 5.74 19.34 26.52
N LEU A 33 6.82 20.08 26.28
CA LEU A 33 7.65 19.93 25.08
C LEU A 33 8.29 18.53 25.00
N THR A 34 8.75 17.97 26.11
CA THR A 34 9.31 16.60 26.13
C THR A 34 8.25 15.55 25.77
N THR A 35 7.04 15.66 26.33
CA THR A 35 5.94 14.72 26.03
C THR A 35 5.53 14.76 24.55
N GLU A 36 5.39 15.95 23.97
CA GLU A 36 5.05 16.10 22.54
C GLU A 36 6.14 15.50 21.63
N ASN A 37 7.41 15.70 21.98
CA ASN A 37 8.52 15.09 21.24
C ASN A 37 8.54 13.56 21.32
N ASP A 38 8.28 12.99 22.51
CA ASP A 38 8.25 11.53 22.69
C ASP A 38 7.07 10.89 21.93
N GLN A 39 5.92 11.55 21.94
CA GLN A 39 4.75 11.15 21.15
C GLN A 39 5.05 11.20 19.64
N LEU A 40 5.70 12.28 19.17
CA LEU A 40 6.08 12.43 17.78
C LEU A 40 7.08 11.34 17.35
N LYS A 41 8.09 11.06 18.20
CA LYS A 41 9.08 10.02 17.96
C LYS A 41 8.46 8.63 17.85
N THR A 42 7.51 8.31 18.73
CA THR A 42 6.78 7.04 18.73
C THR A 42 5.92 6.90 17.47
N THR A 43 5.20 7.96 17.10
CA THR A 43 4.40 7.99 15.87
C THR A 43 5.27 7.78 14.64
N TYR A 44 6.43 8.44 14.58
CA TYR A 44 7.38 8.30 13.47
C TYR A 44 7.95 6.88 13.34
N SER A 45 8.33 6.25 14.45
CA SER A 45 8.82 4.86 14.41
C SER A 45 7.74 3.87 13.96
N ASN A 46 6.51 4.05 14.43
CA ASN A 46 5.39 3.20 14.03
C ASN A 46 5.09 3.35 12.53
N LEU A 47 5.02 4.59 12.05
CA LEU A 47 4.81 4.86 10.63
C LEU A 47 5.94 4.31 9.76
N THR A 48 7.17 4.33 10.25
CA THR A 48 8.32 3.72 9.58
C THR A 48 8.18 2.20 9.49
N ALA A 49 7.73 1.55 10.56
CA ALA A 49 7.47 0.11 10.57
C ALA A 49 6.32 -0.27 9.62
N GLU A 50 5.22 0.47 9.62
CA GLU A 50 4.10 0.27 8.68
C GLU A 50 4.53 0.45 7.23
N LYS A 51 5.36 1.45 6.94
CA LYS A 51 5.92 1.67 5.61
C LYS A 51 6.75 0.48 5.15
N ILE A 52 7.66 -0.02 5.99
CA ILE A 52 8.49 -1.20 5.67
C ILE A 52 7.64 -2.44 5.46
N GLN A 53 6.60 -2.63 6.27
CA GLN A 53 5.66 -3.74 6.13
C GLN A 53 4.91 -3.66 4.79
N PHE A 54 4.41 -2.48 4.44
CA PHE A 54 3.71 -2.26 3.17
C PHE A 54 4.63 -2.47 1.96
N GLU A 55 5.85 -1.94 2.00
CA GLU A 55 6.86 -2.13 0.95
C GLU A 55 7.20 -3.62 0.76
N THR A 56 7.31 -4.38 1.85
CA THR A 56 7.56 -5.82 1.80
C THR A 56 6.39 -6.58 1.15
N SER A 57 5.15 -6.25 1.52
CA SER A 57 3.96 -6.85 0.93
C SER A 57 3.85 -6.54 -0.57
N ASN A 58 4.10 -5.29 -0.97
CA ASN A 58 4.07 -4.89 -2.37
C ASN A 58 5.13 -5.62 -3.20
N LYS A 59 6.35 -5.79 -2.66
CA LYS A 59 7.40 -6.56 -3.32
C LYS A 59 6.96 -8.00 -3.56
N LYS A 60 6.37 -8.66 -2.55
CA LYS A 60 5.86 -10.04 -2.69
C LYS A 60 4.79 -10.14 -3.77
N VAL A 61 3.82 -9.23 -3.78
CA VAL A 61 2.77 -9.20 -4.82
C VAL A 61 3.36 -8.97 -6.21
N ALA A 62 4.38 -8.12 -6.34
CA ALA A 62 5.08 -7.93 -7.62
C ALA A 62 5.79 -9.20 -8.10
N GLU A 63 6.45 -9.93 -7.19
CA GLU A 63 7.10 -11.20 -7.51
C GLU A 63 6.08 -12.28 -7.93
N GLU A 64 4.94 -12.37 -7.24
CA GLU A 64 3.84 -13.28 -7.60
C GLU A 64 3.26 -12.93 -8.97
N ARG A 65 2.99 -11.64 -9.23
CA ARG A 65 2.54 -11.16 -10.54
C ARG A 65 3.52 -11.56 -11.65
N ASP A 66 4.81 -11.32 -11.44
CA ASP A 66 5.83 -11.63 -12.44
C ASP A 66 5.96 -13.16 -12.66
N ALA A 67 5.76 -13.96 -11.62
CA ALA A 67 5.72 -15.42 -11.74
C ALA A 67 4.50 -15.92 -12.53
N PHE A 68 3.31 -15.37 -12.27
CA PHE A 68 2.10 -15.69 -13.05
C PHE A 68 2.23 -15.26 -14.51
N GLN A 69 2.81 -14.08 -14.73
CA GLN A 69 3.08 -13.55 -16.06
C GLN A 69 3.97 -14.52 -16.87
N ARG A 70 5.08 -14.99 -16.28
CA ARG A 70 5.96 -15.99 -16.91
C ARG A 70 5.22 -17.27 -17.29
N LYS A 71 4.38 -17.80 -16.39
CA LYS A 71 3.57 -19.00 -16.67
C LYS A 71 2.58 -18.77 -17.80
N ARG A 72 1.93 -17.60 -17.83
CA ARG A 72 1.02 -17.21 -18.91
C ARG A 72 1.74 -17.15 -20.25
N ASP A 73 2.91 -16.53 -20.30
CA ASP A 73 3.69 -16.39 -21.53
C ASP A 73 4.27 -17.74 -22.00
N GLU A 74 4.59 -18.65 -21.08
CA GLU A 74 4.94 -20.04 -21.40
C GLU A 74 3.74 -20.81 -21.98
N LEU A 75 2.59 -20.73 -21.33
CA LEU A 75 1.37 -21.39 -21.80
C LEU A 75 0.95 -20.86 -23.17
N GLN A 76 1.00 -19.54 -23.37
CA GLN A 76 0.70 -18.91 -24.65
C GLN A 76 1.62 -19.42 -25.75
N ARG A 77 2.94 -19.53 -25.51
CA ARG A 77 3.87 -20.11 -26.50
C ARG A 77 3.53 -21.56 -26.85
N LYS A 78 3.25 -22.41 -25.85
CA LYS A 78 2.85 -23.82 -26.09
C LYS A 78 1.55 -23.89 -26.89
N LEU A 79 0.57 -23.08 -26.53
CA LEU A 79 -0.74 -23.04 -27.15
C LEU A 79 -0.66 -22.57 -28.60
N SER A 80 0.10 -21.50 -28.87
CA SER A 80 0.35 -21.01 -30.24
C SER A 80 1.03 -22.05 -31.11
N SER A 81 1.95 -22.86 -30.56
CA SER A 81 2.59 -23.96 -31.31
C SER A 81 1.61 -25.06 -31.72
N LEU A 82 0.48 -25.19 -31.01
CA LEU A 82 -0.60 -26.15 -31.30
C LEU A 82 -1.72 -25.54 -32.16
N GLY A 83 -1.57 -24.30 -32.63
CA GLY A 83 -2.59 -23.61 -33.43
C GLY A 83 -3.74 -23.01 -32.63
N TRP A 84 -3.58 -22.88 -31.32
CA TRP A 84 -4.55 -22.26 -30.42
C TRP A 84 -4.11 -20.84 -30.04
N SER A 85 -5.08 -19.96 -29.80
CA SER A 85 -4.88 -18.55 -29.47
C SER A 85 -5.40 -18.24 -28.07
N PHE A 86 -4.68 -17.41 -27.33
CA PHE A 86 -5.10 -16.92 -26.02
C PHE A 86 -5.56 -15.47 -26.14
N PHE A 87 -6.75 -15.16 -25.61
CA PHE A 87 -7.23 -13.78 -25.50
C PHE A 87 -7.97 -13.59 -24.17
N LYS A 88 -7.55 -12.56 -23.42
CA LYS A 88 -7.99 -12.26 -22.04
C LYS A 88 -7.85 -13.45 -21.09
N SER A 89 -8.90 -14.23 -20.91
CA SER A 89 -8.97 -15.40 -20.02
C SER A 89 -9.50 -16.65 -20.73
N SER A 90 -9.58 -16.60 -22.06
CA SER A 90 -10.18 -17.63 -22.90
C SER A 90 -9.16 -18.13 -23.94
N ILE A 91 -9.37 -19.37 -24.36
CA ILE A 91 -8.52 -20.09 -25.32
C ILE A 91 -9.38 -20.43 -26.53
N TYR A 92 -8.89 -20.10 -27.72
CA TYR A 92 -9.63 -20.21 -28.97
C TYR A 92 -8.87 -21.10 -29.95
N TYR A 93 -9.62 -21.88 -30.73
CA TYR A 93 -9.10 -22.63 -31.86
C TYR A 93 -9.89 -22.23 -33.09
N ILE A 94 -9.19 -21.84 -34.15
CA ILE A 94 -9.80 -21.46 -35.42
C ILE A 94 -9.53 -22.57 -36.42
N SER A 95 -10.58 -23.31 -36.78
CA SER A 95 -10.51 -24.35 -37.81
C SER A 95 -10.18 -23.72 -39.17
N LYS A 96 -9.34 -24.39 -39.95
CA LYS A 96 -9.10 -24.06 -41.37
C LYS A 96 -10.08 -24.79 -42.30
N GLU A 97 -10.81 -25.77 -41.77
CA GLU A 97 -11.80 -26.55 -42.50
C GLU A 97 -13.18 -25.89 -42.37
N GLU A 98 -13.90 -25.82 -43.49
CA GLU A 98 -15.30 -25.42 -43.52
C GLU A 98 -16.19 -26.63 -43.21
N LYS A 99 -17.03 -26.49 -42.19
CA LYS A 99 -17.98 -27.52 -41.72
C LYS A 99 -19.34 -26.87 -41.50
N ASN A 100 -20.41 -27.65 -41.54
CA ASN A 100 -21.71 -27.11 -41.10
C ASN A 100 -21.71 -26.88 -39.58
N TRP A 101 -22.72 -26.18 -39.07
CA TRP A 101 -22.78 -25.78 -37.65
C TRP A 101 -22.69 -26.99 -36.69
N ASN A 102 -23.41 -28.07 -37.00
CA ASN A 102 -23.48 -29.25 -36.13
C ASN A 102 -22.14 -30.01 -36.12
N GLU A 103 -21.53 -30.18 -37.28
CA GLU A 103 -20.19 -30.79 -37.41
C GLU A 103 -19.11 -29.94 -36.74
N SER A 104 -19.17 -28.61 -36.89
CA SER A 104 -18.22 -27.70 -36.24
C SER A 104 -18.29 -27.81 -34.73
N ARG A 105 -19.52 -27.87 -34.18
CA ARG A 105 -19.72 -28.03 -32.74
C ARG A 105 -19.23 -29.39 -32.24
N GLN A 106 -19.50 -30.46 -32.97
CA GLN A 106 -18.99 -31.80 -32.64
C GLN A 106 -17.45 -31.84 -32.68
N ASP A 107 -16.83 -31.16 -33.64
CA ASP A 107 -15.36 -31.02 -33.72
C ASP A 107 -14.78 -30.30 -32.50
N CYS A 108 -15.38 -29.17 -32.09
CA CYS A 108 -15.00 -28.45 -30.87
C CYS A 108 -15.13 -29.34 -29.62
N GLN A 109 -16.25 -30.05 -29.49
CA GLN A 109 -16.51 -30.97 -28.37
C GLN A 109 -15.52 -32.14 -28.34
N GLY A 110 -15.15 -32.68 -29.50
CA GLY A 110 -14.11 -33.69 -29.63
C GLY A 110 -12.73 -33.22 -29.18
N LYS A 111 -12.47 -31.90 -29.22
CA LYS A 111 -11.25 -31.26 -28.70
C LYS A 111 -11.36 -30.81 -27.24
N GLY A 112 -12.49 -31.09 -26.57
CA GLY A 112 -12.76 -30.67 -25.19
C GLY A 112 -13.15 -29.19 -25.04
N ALA A 113 -13.62 -28.56 -26.12
CA ALA A 113 -14.12 -27.19 -26.15
C ALA A 113 -15.61 -27.15 -26.58
N ASP A 114 -16.19 -25.96 -26.72
CA ASP A 114 -17.48 -25.77 -27.42
C ASP A 114 -17.31 -24.65 -28.45
N LEU A 115 -18.27 -24.54 -29.36
CA LEU A 115 -18.29 -23.49 -30.37
C LEU A 115 -18.36 -22.12 -29.68
N VAL A 116 -17.54 -21.17 -30.16
CA VAL A 116 -17.41 -19.85 -29.53
C VAL A 116 -18.73 -19.07 -29.57
N ILE A 117 -19.09 -18.47 -28.43
CA ILE A 117 -20.15 -17.48 -28.31
C ILE A 117 -19.47 -16.15 -28.02
N ILE A 118 -19.50 -15.24 -28.99
CA ILE A 118 -18.88 -13.92 -28.86
C ILE A 118 -19.77 -13.05 -27.98
N ASN A 119 -19.27 -12.69 -26.79
CA ASN A 119 -20.06 -11.97 -25.79
C ASN A 119 -19.70 -10.47 -25.68
N SER A 120 -18.72 -9.99 -26.45
CA SER A 120 -18.26 -8.59 -26.39
C SER A 120 -17.72 -8.09 -27.73
N ARG A 121 -17.74 -6.77 -27.92
CA ARG A 121 -17.16 -6.12 -29.11
C ARG A 121 -15.66 -6.37 -29.20
N GLU A 122 -14.98 -6.47 -28.05
CA GLU A 122 -13.53 -6.73 -28.00
C GLU A 122 -13.18 -8.18 -28.39
N GLU A 123 -14.14 -9.10 -28.37
CA GLU A 123 -13.95 -10.52 -28.75
C GLU A 123 -14.29 -10.79 -30.22
N GLN A 124 -15.02 -9.88 -30.86
CA GLN A 124 -15.34 -9.93 -32.29
C GLN A 124 -14.15 -9.49 -33.15
#